data_AF-A0A838B8C3-F1
#
_entry.id   AF-A0A838B8C3-F1
#
_cell.length_a   1.000
_cell.length_b   1.000
_cell.length_c   1.000
_cell.angle_alpha   90.00
_cell.angle_beta   90.00
_cell.angle_gamma   90.00
#
_symmetry.space_group_name_H-M   'P 1'
#
loop_
_entity.id
_entity.type
_entity.pdbx_description
1 polymer ?
#
loop_
_entity_poly.entity_id
_entity_poly.type
_entity_poly.pdbx_seq_one_letter_code
_entity_poly.pdbx_strand_id
1 'polypeptide(L)'
;MAKLTQLEAAQRKALGGDIGEAEQAFAVLVEKGTARAAAALAEIAAYRGRWDDVLGHVETSVAVLDQFETFDVQIDQVTICALAARKTESWDRAAKTAEIGRRSLGKKGDADLLKVLASLAAFAASRGSEDFRLPQGAQLGGAVRFAEAVAKIEGSKKKFSDLQARADHMIALARVYEYHEGAVQVFEKDNTLPGIFDNVVFLAAALAKAGRPDDAWAAIRGGIGDWWPVEETQIAPVVLLTDASLGPIMTAERCAEILDTPRGS
;
A
#
# COMPACT_ATOMS: atom_id res chain seq x y z
N MET A 1 3.13 -14.95 -28.20
CA MET A 1 2.87 -14.07 -27.03
C MET A 1 1.83 -13.05 -27.44
N ALA A 2 0.81 -12.80 -26.62
CA ALA A 2 -0.13 -11.70 -26.86
C ALA A 2 0.62 -10.37 -26.80
N LYS A 3 0.17 -9.38 -27.58
CA LYS A 3 0.75 -8.03 -27.58
C LYS A 3 0.29 -7.32 -26.32
N LEU A 4 1.22 -6.83 -25.50
CA LEU A 4 0.90 -5.99 -24.33
C LEU A 4 0.07 -4.78 -24.77
N THR A 5 -0.92 -4.45 -23.97
CA THR A 5 -1.61 -3.17 -24.03
C THR A 5 -0.63 -2.03 -23.74
N GLN A 6 -1.01 -0.80 -24.10
CA GLN A 6 -0.17 0.36 -23.80
C GLN A 6 -0.01 0.60 -22.29
N LEU A 7 -1.02 0.22 -21.49
CA LEU A 7 -0.98 0.36 -20.04
C LEU A 7 -0.02 -0.65 -19.40
N GLU A 8 -0.12 -1.94 -19.77
CA GLU A 8 0.83 -2.97 -19.31
C GLU A 8 2.26 -2.65 -19.75
N ALA A 9 2.44 -2.09 -20.95
CA ALA A 9 3.76 -1.67 -21.42
C ALA A 9 4.34 -0.50 -20.59
N ALA A 10 3.51 0.47 -20.18
CA ALA A 10 3.92 1.55 -19.29
C ALA A 10 4.25 1.04 -17.89
N GLN A 11 3.42 0.14 -17.34
CA GLN A 11 3.67 -0.49 -16.05
C GLN A 11 4.97 -1.29 -16.06
N ARG A 12 5.23 -2.07 -17.11
CA ARG A 12 6.46 -2.86 -17.23
C ARG A 12 7.72 -1.98 -17.15
N LYS A 13 7.68 -0.77 -17.71
CA LYS A 13 8.77 0.20 -17.56
C LYS A 13 8.92 0.63 -16.09
N ALA A 14 7.82 0.95 -15.41
CA ALA A 14 7.85 1.33 -14.01
C ALA A 14 8.40 0.21 -13.11
N LEU A 15 7.95 -1.02 -13.33
CA LEU A 15 8.41 -2.21 -12.60
C LEU A 15 9.87 -2.56 -12.91
N GLY A 16 10.38 -2.17 -14.09
CA GLY A 16 11.79 -2.31 -14.47
C GLY A 16 12.71 -1.22 -13.91
N GLY A 17 12.17 -0.21 -13.21
CA GLY A 17 12.93 0.94 -12.70
C GLY A 17 13.02 2.14 -13.66
N ASP A 18 12.46 2.04 -14.88
CA ASP A 18 12.46 3.11 -15.89
C ASP A 18 11.34 4.14 -15.65
N ILE A 19 11.30 4.70 -14.44
CA ILE A 19 10.16 5.48 -13.92
C ILE A 19 9.90 6.75 -14.73
N GLY A 20 10.95 7.41 -15.23
CA GLY A 20 10.79 8.59 -16.09
C GLY A 20 10.07 8.29 -17.41
N GLU A 21 10.38 7.16 -18.04
CA GLU A 21 9.69 6.76 -19.27
C GLU A 21 8.28 6.24 -18.99
N ALA A 22 8.09 5.55 -17.87
CA ALA A 22 6.78 5.06 -17.44
C ALA A 22 5.82 6.22 -17.18
N GLU A 23 6.25 7.23 -16.43
CA GLU A 23 5.47 8.43 -16.14
C GLU A 23 5.02 9.15 -17.42
N GLN A 24 5.92 9.34 -18.39
CA GLN A 24 5.56 9.93 -19.69
C GLN A 24 4.52 9.08 -20.42
N ALA A 25 4.67 7.75 -20.41
CA ALA A 25 3.72 6.84 -21.05
C ALA A 25 2.33 6.90 -20.39
N PHE A 26 2.26 6.93 -19.05
CA PHE A 26 1.00 7.07 -18.34
C PHE A 26 0.35 8.44 -18.58
N ALA A 27 1.12 9.53 -18.63
CA ALA A 27 0.60 10.87 -18.95
C ALA A 27 -0.07 10.90 -20.33
N VAL A 28 0.58 10.33 -21.36
CA VAL A 28 0.00 10.20 -22.72
C VAL A 28 -1.28 9.35 -22.71
N LEU A 29 -1.38 8.33 -21.86
CA LEU A 29 -2.59 7.52 -21.73
C LEU A 29 -3.74 8.31 -21.11
N VAL A 30 -3.48 9.10 -20.07
CA VAL A 30 -4.48 9.99 -19.46
C VAL A 30 -4.98 11.02 -20.47
N GLU A 31 -4.09 11.66 -21.24
CA GLU A 31 -4.45 12.61 -22.30
C GLU A 31 -5.35 11.98 -23.37
N LYS A 32 -5.16 10.68 -23.65
CA LYS A 32 -6.00 9.91 -24.59
C LYS A 32 -7.30 9.37 -23.98
N GLY A 33 -7.61 9.74 -22.74
CA GLY A 33 -8.84 9.36 -22.05
C GLY A 33 -8.77 8.06 -21.25
N THR A 34 -7.58 7.47 -21.05
CA THR A 34 -7.41 6.31 -20.16
C THR A 34 -7.27 6.78 -18.72
N ALA A 35 -8.37 7.19 -18.09
CA ALA A 35 -8.35 7.82 -16.76
C ALA A 35 -7.73 6.92 -15.67
N ARG A 36 -7.87 5.59 -15.75
CA ARG A 36 -7.25 4.65 -14.79
C ARG A 36 -5.72 4.73 -14.76
N ALA A 37 -5.06 5.19 -15.84
CA ALA A 37 -3.61 5.42 -15.85
C ALA A 37 -3.18 6.52 -14.87
N ALA A 38 -4.10 7.39 -14.43
CA ALA A 38 -3.83 8.39 -13.43
C ALA A 38 -3.52 7.79 -12.05
N ALA A 39 -3.96 6.56 -11.76
CA ALA A 39 -3.60 5.88 -10.51
C ALA A 39 -2.07 5.66 -10.40
N ALA A 40 -1.44 5.18 -11.47
CA ALA A 40 0.01 5.04 -11.54
C ALA A 40 0.75 6.38 -11.39
N LEU A 41 0.23 7.44 -12.01
CA LEU A 41 0.81 8.80 -11.88
C LEU A 41 0.69 9.32 -10.44
N ALA A 42 -0.43 9.05 -9.76
CA ALA A 42 -0.61 9.41 -8.36
C ALA A 42 0.41 8.71 -7.45
N GLU A 43 0.65 7.40 -7.66
CA GLU A 43 1.66 6.65 -6.92
C GLU A 43 3.07 7.18 -7.17
N ILE A 44 3.46 7.42 -8.44
CA ILE A 44 4.77 7.99 -8.79
C ILE A 44 4.94 9.38 -8.15
N ALA A 45 3.91 10.23 -8.22
CA ALA A 45 3.93 11.55 -7.61
C ALA A 45 4.05 11.48 -6.08
N ALA A 46 3.38 10.53 -5.42
CA ALA A 46 3.44 10.34 -3.98
C ALA A 46 4.85 9.94 -3.53
N TYR A 47 5.47 8.97 -4.19
CA TYR A 47 6.87 8.58 -3.91
C TYR A 47 7.87 9.71 -4.19
N ARG A 48 7.58 10.60 -5.13
CA ARG A 48 8.40 11.81 -5.39
C ARG A 48 8.07 13.00 -4.49
N GLY A 49 7.13 12.87 -3.57
CA GLY A 49 6.69 13.95 -2.68
C GLY A 49 6.00 15.12 -3.39
N ARG A 50 5.49 14.91 -4.62
CA ARG A 50 4.74 15.92 -5.40
C ARG A 50 3.26 15.89 -5.03
N TRP A 51 2.94 16.28 -3.79
CA TRP A 51 1.63 16.05 -3.19
C TRP A 51 0.47 16.79 -3.88
N ASP A 52 0.71 17.96 -4.48
CA ASP A 52 -0.32 18.66 -5.27
C ASP A 52 -0.68 17.91 -6.57
N ASP A 53 0.34 17.31 -7.22
CA ASP A 53 0.15 16.46 -8.41
C ASP A 53 -0.63 15.19 -8.05
N VAL A 54 -0.34 14.59 -6.88
CA VAL A 54 -1.09 13.43 -6.35
C VAL A 54 -2.58 13.74 -6.34
N LEU A 55 -3.00 14.88 -5.79
CA LEU A 55 -4.41 15.24 -5.71
C LEU A 55 -5.05 15.36 -7.10
N GLY A 56 -4.34 15.93 -8.09
CA GLY A 56 -4.86 16.03 -9.46
C GLY A 56 -5.03 14.67 -10.14
N HIS A 57 -4.05 13.79 -9.97
CA HIS A 57 -4.10 12.43 -10.50
C HIS A 57 -5.17 11.57 -9.81
N VAL A 58 -5.27 11.67 -8.48
CA VAL A 58 -6.32 10.98 -7.72
C VAL A 58 -7.70 11.46 -8.14
N GLU A 59 -7.95 12.77 -8.26
CA GLU A 59 -9.25 13.30 -8.72
C GLU A 59 -9.67 12.68 -10.08
N THR A 60 -8.70 12.42 -10.95
CA THR A 60 -8.91 11.76 -12.24
C THR A 60 -9.18 10.26 -12.10
N SER A 61 -8.39 9.55 -11.28
CA SER A 61 -8.56 8.10 -11.08
C SER A 61 -9.86 7.77 -10.33
N VAL A 62 -10.21 8.53 -9.28
CA VAL A 62 -11.43 8.26 -8.51
C VAL A 62 -12.72 8.55 -9.28
N ALA A 63 -12.65 9.30 -10.39
CA ALA A 63 -13.79 9.52 -11.27
C ALA A 63 -14.21 8.26 -12.03
N VAL A 64 -13.36 7.23 -12.06
CA VAL A 64 -13.56 5.97 -12.78
C VAL A 64 -13.32 4.75 -11.88
N LEU A 65 -13.68 4.84 -10.59
CA LEU A 65 -13.45 3.74 -9.62
C LEU A 65 -14.06 2.41 -10.07
N ASP A 66 -15.17 2.46 -10.79
CA ASP A 66 -15.86 1.29 -11.35
C ASP A 66 -15.10 0.57 -12.49
N GLN A 67 -14.00 1.15 -12.98
CA GLN A 67 -13.15 0.58 -14.04
C GLN A 67 -11.91 -0.15 -13.52
N PHE A 68 -11.64 -0.09 -12.21
CA PHE A 68 -10.57 -0.86 -11.59
C PHE A 68 -11.04 -2.29 -11.30
N GLU A 69 -10.14 -3.26 -11.47
CA GLU A 69 -10.47 -4.67 -11.27
C GLU A 69 -10.30 -5.08 -9.81
N THR A 70 -9.45 -4.34 -9.08
CA THR A 70 -9.08 -4.66 -7.71
C THR A 70 -9.52 -3.60 -6.72
N PHE A 71 -9.97 -4.06 -5.56
CA PHE A 71 -10.35 -3.20 -4.44
C PHE A 71 -9.14 -2.50 -3.82
N ASP A 72 -7.96 -3.12 -3.91
CA ASP A 72 -6.72 -2.62 -3.33
C ASP A 72 -6.30 -1.29 -3.98
N VAL A 73 -6.32 -1.20 -5.32
CA VAL A 73 -5.97 0.05 -6.00
C VAL A 73 -6.98 1.15 -5.69
N GLN A 74 -8.27 0.83 -5.59
CA GLN A 74 -9.30 1.79 -5.20
C GLN A 74 -9.04 2.36 -3.79
N ILE A 75 -8.64 1.50 -2.84
CA ILE A 75 -8.22 1.91 -1.49
C ILE A 75 -6.94 2.75 -1.54
N ASP A 76 -5.96 2.35 -2.33
CA ASP A 76 -4.69 3.05 -2.47
C ASP A 76 -4.92 4.49 -2.92
N GLN A 77 -5.78 4.71 -3.92
CA GLN A 77 -6.13 6.06 -4.37
C GLN A 77 -6.77 6.93 -3.27
N VAL A 78 -7.62 6.36 -2.42
CA VAL A 78 -8.24 7.08 -1.31
C VAL A 78 -7.24 7.36 -0.18
N THR A 79 -6.37 6.41 0.14
CA THR A 79 -5.37 6.57 1.22
C THR A 79 -4.28 7.58 0.84
N ILE A 80 -3.77 7.57 -0.40
CA ILE A 80 -2.84 8.61 -0.87
C ILE A 80 -3.50 9.97 -0.99
N CYS A 81 -4.81 10.04 -1.28
CA CYS A 81 -5.55 11.30 -1.20
C CYS A 81 -5.51 11.91 0.20
N ALA A 82 -5.81 11.11 1.22
CA ALA A 82 -5.79 11.55 2.61
C ALA A 82 -4.39 12.02 3.03
N LEU A 83 -3.36 11.27 2.63
CA LEU A 83 -1.97 11.64 2.89
C LEU A 83 -1.60 12.96 2.19
N ALA A 84 -1.88 13.09 0.89
CA ALA A 84 -1.58 14.29 0.11
C ALA A 84 -2.29 15.52 0.67
N ALA A 85 -3.58 15.38 1.01
CA ALA A 85 -4.37 16.46 1.62
C ALA A 85 -3.79 16.91 2.96
N ARG A 86 -3.26 16.00 3.77
CA ARG A 86 -2.55 16.35 5.01
C ARG A 86 -1.24 17.08 4.72
N LYS A 87 -0.48 16.65 3.70
CA LYS A 87 0.81 17.26 3.34
C LYS A 87 0.65 18.67 2.77
N THR A 88 -0.48 18.98 2.15
CA THR A 88 -0.75 20.28 1.49
C THR A 88 -1.84 21.09 2.17
N GLU A 89 -2.39 20.61 3.28
CA GLU A 89 -3.57 21.19 3.96
C GLU A 89 -4.79 21.40 3.02
N SER A 90 -4.88 20.61 1.95
CA SER A 90 -5.92 20.73 0.92
C SER A 90 -7.19 19.95 1.25
N TRP A 91 -7.78 20.25 2.41
CA TRP A 91 -8.96 19.55 2.96
C TRP A 91 -10.17 19.62 2.03
N ASP A 92 -10.42 20.78 1.41
CA ASP A 92 -11.55 20.96 0.47
C ASP A 92 -11.40 20.07 -0.77
N ARG A 93 -10.16 19.87 -1.25
CA ARG A 93 -9.88 18.96 -2.37
C ARG A 93 -10.10 17.51 -1.98
N ALA A 94 -9.72 17.10 -0.77
CA ALA A 94 -10.00 15.75 -0.27
C ALA A 94 -11.51 15.49 -0.16
N ALA A 95 -12.28 16.43 0.39
CA ALA A 95 -13.73 16.32 0.48
C ALA A 95 -14.39 16.22 -0.90
N LYS A 96 -13.95 17.04 -1.85
CA LYS A 96 -14.40 16.98 -3.25
C LYS A 96 -14.04 15.64 -3.91
N THR A 97 -12.83 15.14 -3.67
CA THR A 97 -12.37 13.85 -4.20
C THR A 97 -13.24 12.70 -3.69
N ALA A 98 -13.56 12.68 -2.40
CA ALA A 98 -14.49 11.71 -1.82
C ALA A 98 -15.87 11.77 -2.50
N GLU A 99 -16.36 12.97 -2.80
CA GLU A 99 -17.62 13.15 -3.52
C GLU A 99 -17.56 12.62 -4.96
N ILE A 100 -16.48 12.92 -5.70
CA ILE A 100 -16.25 12.40 -7.06
C ILE A 100 -16.30 10.87 -7.06
N GLY A 101 -15.54 10.23 -6.17
CA GLY A 101 -15.53 8.76 -6.06
C GLY A 101 -16.90 8.18 -5.75
N ARG A 102 -17.65 8.81 -4.82
CA ARG A 102 -19.00 8.36 -4.47
C ARG A 102 -19.98 8.49 -5.65
N ARG A 103 -19.85 9.55 -6.45
CA ARG A 103 -20.66 9.75 -7.66
C ARG A 103 -20.32 8.74 -8.74
N SER A 104 -19.03 8.45 -8.95
CA SER A 104 -18.54 7.45 -9.91
C SER A 104 -19.16 6.07 -9.65
N LEU A 105 -19.14 5.62 -8.40
CA LEU A 105 -19.69 4.31 -8.02
C LEU A 105 -21.23 4.24 -8.08
N GLY A 106 -21.92 5.38 -7.95
CA GLY A 106 -23.37 5.46 -7.95
C GLY A 106 -24.04 4.65 -6.83
N LYS A 107 -25.31 4.27 -7.04
CA LYS A 107 -26.12 3.55 -6.02
C LYS A 107 -25.80 2.07 -5.88
N LYS A 108 -25.07 1.49 -6.85
CA LYS A 108 -24.69 0.07 -6.88
C LYS A 108 -23.20 -0.13 -6.56
N GLY A 109 -22.53 0.93 -6.13
CA GLY A 109 -21.14 0.88 -5.70
C GLY A 109 -20.89 -0.13 -4.59
N ASP A 110 -19.67 -0.63 -4.54
CA ASP A 110 -19.23 -1.48 -3.45
C ASP A 110 -19.45 -0.78 -2.09
N ALA A 111 -20.12 -1.48 -1.18
CA ALA A 111 -20.54 -0.90 0.10
C ALA A 111 -19.36 -0.56 1.00
N ASP A 112 -18.26 -1.31 0.92
CA ASP A 112 -17.06 -1.05 1.71
C ASP A 112 -16.26 0.10 1.10
N LEU A 113 -16.17 0.21 -0.22
CA LEU A 113 -15.57 1.39 -0.86
C LEU A 113 -16.32 2.68 -0.53
N LEU A 114 -17.66 2.62 -0.49
CA LEU A 114 -18.48 3.76 -0.06
C LEU A 114 -18.20 4.17 1.39
N LYS A 115 -17.92 3.23 2.29
CA LYS A 115 -17.48 3.54 3.67
C LYS A 115 -16.09 4.16 3.70
N VAL A 116 -15.17 3.69 2.85
CA VAL A 116 -13.82 4.27 2.72
C VAL A 116 -13.89 5.72 2.23
N LEU A 117 -14.70 6.01 1.21
CA LEU A 117 -14.94 7.38 0.72
C LEU A 117 -15.63 8.26 1.78
N ALA A 118 -16.59 7.72 2.52
CA ALA A 118 -17.21 8.44 3.63
C ALA A 118 -16.18 8.78 4.74
N SER A 119 -15.23 7.88 4.99
CA SER A 119 -14.13 8.11 5.94
C SER A 119 -13.20 9.21 5.43
N LEU A 120 -12.89 9.26 4.13
CA LEU A 120 -12.10 10.34 3.54
C LEU A 120 -12.80 11.70 3.71
N ALA A 121 -14.11 11.76 3.46
CA ALA A 121 -14.90 12.97 3.67
C ALA A 121 -14.91 13.41 5.14
N ALA A 122 -15.06 12.48 6.08
CA ALA A 122 -15.02 12.77 7.51
C ALA A 122 -13.63 13.27 7.95
N PHE A 123 -12.56 12.63 7.48
CA PHE A 123 -11.18 13.04 7.72
C PHE A 123 -10.89 14.46 7.17
N ALA A 124 -11.39 14.76 5.97
CA ALA A 124 -11.29 16.11 5.40
C ALA A 124 -12.06 17.14 6.24
N ALA A 125 -13.28 16.81 6.67
CA ALA A 125 -14.11 17.68 7.51
C ALA A 125 -13.47 17.98 8.87
N SER A 126 -12.76 17.02 9.46
CA SER A 126 -11.99 17.21 10.70
C SER A 126 -10.64 17.88 10.49
N ARG A 127 -10.29 18.23 9.25
CA ARG A 127 -8.96 18.76 8.86
C ARG A 127 -7.82 17.87 9.33
N GLY A 128 -8.03 16.56 9.26
CA GLY A 128 -7.05 15.56 9.65
C GLY A 128 -6.64 15.63 11.12
N SER A 129 -7.54 15.98 12.03
CA SER A 129 -7.29 16.05 13.49
C SER A 129 -6.77 14.73 14.08
N GLU A 130 -7.10 13.61 13.44
CA GLU A 130 -6.57 12.27 13.73
C GLU A 130 -6.02 11.67 12.45
N ASP A 131 -5.19 10.63 12.55
CA ASP A 131 -4.70 9.89 11.40
C ASP A 131 -5.84 9.26 10.60
N PHE A 132 -5.72 9.29 9.27
CA PHE A 132 -6.66 8.61 8.40
C PHE A 132 -6.55 7.10 8.64
N ARG A 133 -7.69 6.45 8.89
CA ARG A 133 -7.76 5.00 9.09
C ARG A 133 -8.85 4.44 8.20
N LEU A 134 -8.54 3.31 7.56
CA LEU A 134 -9.56 2.54 6.87
C LEU A 134 -10.55 1.98 7.91
N PRO A 135 -11.85 1.85 7.56
CA PRO A 135 -12.81 1.19 8.41
C PRO A 135 -12.37 -0.25 8.68
N GLN A 136 -11.89 -0.53 9.89
CA GLN A 136 -11.53 -1.87 10.33
C GLN A 136 -12.60 -2.43 11.28
N GLY A 137 -12.77 -3.75 11.26
CA GLY A 137 -13.50 -4.45 12.31
C GLY A 137 -12.66 -4.53 13.58
N ALA A 138 -13.25 -4.32 14.75
CA ALA A 138 -12.54 -4.42 16.01
C ALA A 138 -11.98 -5.84 16.22
N GLN A 139 -10.66 -5.98 16.40
CA GLN A 139 -10.05 -7.22 16.87
C GLN A 139 -9.51 -7.05 18.30
N LEU A 140 -10.08 -7.80 19.23
CA LEU A 140 -9.62 -7.86 20.62
C LEU A 140 -8.85 -9.18 20.87
N GLY A 141 -7.77 -9.09 21.66
CA GLY A 141 -7.05 -10.26 22.17
C GLY A 141 -5.95 -10.82 21.26
N GLY A 142 -5.35 -10.01 20.39
CA GLY A 142 -4.34 -10.44 19.41
C GLY A 142 -3.16 -11.23 20.01
N ALA A 143 -2.59 -10.76 21.12
CA ALA A 143 -1.44 -11.42 21.78
C ALA A 143 -1.75 -12.85 22.26
N VAL A 144 -2.89 -13.06 22.93
CA VAL A 144 -3.30 -14.38 23.44
C VAL A 144 -3.55 -15.34 22.28
N ARG A 145 -4.30 -14.91 21.26
CA ARG A 145 -4.61 -15.73 20.08
C ARG A 145 -3.36 -16.08 19.27
N PHE A 146 -2.43 -15.13 19.15
CA PHE A 146 -1.14 -15.39 18.53
C PHE A 146 -0.34 -16.45 19.30
N ALA A 147 -0.22 -16.31 20.63
CA ALA A 147 0.49 -17.28 21.46
C ALA A 147 -0.13 -18.69 21.37
N GLU A 148 -1.46 -18.80 21.40
CA GLU A 148 -2.17 -20.07 21.21
C GLU A 148 -1.90 -20.68 19.82
N ALA A 149 -1.92 -19.86 18.77
CA ALA A 149 -1.64 -20.30 17.41
C ALA A 149 -0.18 -20.78 17.25
N VAL A 150 0.79 -20.05 17.81
CA VAL A 150 2.21 -20.44 17.81
C VAL A 150 2.41 -21.75 18.56
N ALA A 151 1.85 -21.89 19.77
CA ALA A 151 1.95 -23.11 20.56
C ALA A 151 1.36 -24.33 19.83
N LYS A 152 0.24 -24.15 19.13
CA LYS A 152 -0.37 -25.20 18.30
C LYS A 152 0.56 -25.63 17.15
N ILE A 153 1.24 -24.68 16.50
CA ILE A 153 2.18 -25.00 15.42
C ILE A 153 3.42 -25.69 15.97
N GLU A 154 4.02 -25.18 17.05
CA GLU A 154 5.22 -25.77 17.67
C GLU A 154 4.95 -27.15 18.28
N GLY A 155 3.74 -27.40 18.78
CA GLY A 155 3.29 -28.71 19.27
C GLY A 155 2.84 -29.68 18.16
N SER A 156 2.78 -29.25 16.90
CA SER A 156 2.34 -30.08 15.78
C SER A 156 3.49 -30.78 15.06
N LYS A 157 3.17 -31.76 14.20
CA LYS A 157 4.15 -32.38 13.29
C LYS A 157 4.41 -31.55 12.01
N LYS A 158 3.96 -30.29 11.96
CA LYS A 158 4.14 -29.44 10.79
C LYS A 158 5.63 -29.22 10.54
N LYS A 159 6.07 -29.55 9.32
CA LYS A 159 7.42 -29.27 8.85
C LYS A 159 7.36 -28.11 7.86
N PHE A 160 8.20 -27.12 8.06
CA PHE A 160 8.46 -26.07 7.07
C PHE A 160 9.55 -26.56 6.12
N SER A 161 9.48 -26.15 4.84
CA SER A 161 10.49 -26.51 3.84
C SER A 161 11.86 -25.93 4.18
N ASP A 162 11.87 -24.72 4.75
CA ASP A 162 13.04 -23.92 5.08
C ASP A 162 12.66 -22.85 6.14
N LEU A 163 13.63 -22.00 6.50
CA LEU A 163 13.43 -20.93 7.47
C LEU A 163 12.54 -19.79 6.94
N GLN A 164 12.54 -19.53 5.63
CA GLN A 164 11.75 -18.45 5.03
C GLN A 164 10.26 -18.82 5.03
N ALA A 165 9.91 -20.04 4.61
CA ALA A 165 8.55 -20.58 4.68
C ALA A 165 8.02 -20.62 6.12
N ARG A 166 8.92 -20.83 7.10
CA ARG A 166 8.59 -20.71 8.51
C ARG A 166 8.31 -19.25 8.90
N ALA A 167 9.20 -18.33 8.55
CA ALA A 167 9.05 -16.91 8.82
C ALA A 167 7.74 -16.38 8.21
N ASP A 168 7.44 -16.72 6.96
CA ASP A 168 6.19 -16.36 6.30
C ASP A 168 4.97 -16.84 7.08
N HIS A 169 4.98 -18.08 7.57
CA HIS A 169 3.86 -18.60 8.32
C HIS A 169 3.68 -17.89 9.67
N MET A 170 4.78 -17.69 10.40
CA MET A 170 4.71 -17.10 11.74
C MET A 170 4.40 -15.60 11.71
N ILE A 171 4.96 -14.86 10.75
CA ILE A 171 4.64 -13.45 10.54
C ILE A 171 3.20 -13.29 10.02
N ALA A 172 2.72 -14.18 9.14
CA ALA A 172 1.32 -14.16 8.72
C ALA A 172 0.35 -14.38 9.89
N LEU A 173 0.69 -15.23 10.86
CA LEU A 173 -0.11 -15.38 12.10
C LEU A 173 -0.11 -14.08 12.91
N ALA A 174 1.05 -13.44 13.09
CA ALA A 174 1.15 -12.16 13.79
C ALA A 174 0.30 -11.09 13.10
N ARG A 175 0.32 -11.06 11.76
CA ARG A 175 -0.50 -10.16 10.93
C ARG A 175 -1.99 -10.39 11.10
N VAL A 176 -2.44 -11.64 11.02
CA VAL A 176 -3.85 -12.02 11.19
C VAL A 176 -4.41 -11.59 12.54
N TYR A 177 -3.57 -11.60 13.58
CA TYR A 177 -3.94 -11.19 14.93
C TYR A 177 -3.49 -9.76 15.28
N GLU A 178 -3.00 -9.00 14.30
CA GLU A 178 -2.49 -7.63 14.43
C GLU A 178 -1.43 -7.42 15.55
N TYR A 179 -0.71 -8.48 15.90
CA TYR A 179 0.20 -8.51 17.02
C TYR A 179 1.64 -8.22 16.58
N HIS A 180 1.96 -6.93 16.48
CA HIS A 180 3.26 -6.42 16.01
C HIS A 180 4.44 -6.91 16.88
N GLU A 181 4.29 -6.93 18.20
CA GLU A 181 5.35 -7.44 19.09
C GLU A 181 5.66 -8.92 18.81
N GLY A 182 4.65 -9.73 18.50
CA GLY A 182 4.85 -11.12 18.09
C GLY A 182 5.64 -11.26 16.79
N ALA A 183 5.44 -10.36 15.83
CA ALA A 183 6.24 -10.34 14.61
C ALA A 183 7.72 -10.04 14.89
N VAL A 184 8.02 -9.08 15.78
CA VAL A 184 9.39 -8.78 16.21
C VAL A 184 10.02 -9.99 16.91
N GLN A 185 9.31 -10.63 17.83
CA GLN A 185 9.79 -11.82 18.55
C GLN A 185 10.12 -12.98 17.60
N VAL A 186 9.28 -13.21 16.59
CA VAL A 186 9.54 -14.22 15.54
C VAL A 186 10.80 -13.87 14.76
N PHE A 187 10.94 -12.62 14.32
CA PHE A 187 12.09 -12.17 13.57
C PHE A 187 13.39 -12.25 14.38
N GLU A 188 13.39 -11.89 15.66
CA GLU A 188 14.57 -12.00 16.53
C GLU A 188 14.97 -13.45 16.78
N LYS A 189 14.00 -14.36 16.90
CA LYS A 189 14.26 -15.78 17.10
C LYS A 189 14.86 -16.44 15.85
N ASP A 190 14.25 -16.18 14.70
CA ASP A 190 14.58 -16.90 13.46
C ASP A 190 15.61 -16.15 12.59
N ASN A 191 15.84 -14.85 12.85
CA ASN A 191 16.71 -13.93 12.10
C ASN A 191 16.59 -14.08 10.57
N THR A 192 15.35 -14.24 10.11
CA THR A 192 15.02 -14.56 8.71
C THR A 192 13.89 -13.63 8.25
N LEU A 193 14.08 -12.96 7.11
CA LEU A 193 13.02 -12.16 6.49
C LEU A 193 11.96 -13.09 5.87
N PRO A 194 10.66 -12.73 5.97
CA PRO A 194 9.62 -13.42 5.21
C PRO A 194 9.83 -13.20 3.70
N GLY A 195 9.37 -14.15 2.88
CA GLY A 195 9.42 -14.04 1.41
C GLY A 195 8.18 -13.38 0.81
N ILE A 196 7.05 -13.37 1.52
CA ILE A 196 5.83 -12.71 1.05
C ILE A 196 5.90 -11.22 1.41
N PHE A 197 5.81 -10.34 0.41
CA PHE A 197 5.98 -8.90 0.63
C PHE A 197 5.01 -8.30 1.67
N ASP A 198 3.75 -8.72 1.73
CA ASP A 198 2.82 -8.25 2.76
C ASP A 198 3.30 -8.58 4.19
N ASN A 199 3.98 -9.72 4.36
CA ASN A 199 4.61 -10.08 5.63
C ASN A 199 5.85 -9.20 5.89
N VAL A 200 6.61 -8.85 4.86
CA VAL A 200 7.73 -7.90 4.96
C VAL A 200 7.22 -6.54 5.44
N VAL A 201 6.16 -6.01 4.82
CA VAL A 201 5.54 -4.73 5.22
C VAL A 201 5.06 -4.77 6.68
N PHE A 202 4.36 -5.84 7.08
CA PHE A 202 3.89 -5.98 8.45
C PHE A 202 5.04 -6.06 9.46
N LEU A 203 6.09 -6.84 9.15
CA LEU A 203 7.29 -6.92 9.97
C LEU A 203 8.00 -5.56 10.05
N ALA A 204 8.16 -4.85 8.94
CA ALA A 204 8.78 -3.53 8.91
C ALA A 204 7.99 -2.52 9.76
N ALA A 205 6.66 -2.52 9.67
CA ALA A 205 5.83 -1.66 10.52
C ALA A 205 5.99 -2.02 12.01
N ALA A 206 6.10 -3.32 12.33
CA ALA A 206 6.35 -3.78 13.69
C ALA A 206 7.73 -3.34 14.22
N LEU A 207 8.77 -3.44 13.41
CA LEU A 207 10.12 -2.98 13.74
C LEU A 207 10.16 -1.45 13.95
N ALA A 208 9.49 -0.69 13.08
CA ALA A 208 9.38 0.77 13.21
C ALA A 208 8.67 1.15 14.52
N LYS A 209 7.55 0.50 14.86
CA LYS A 209 6.84 0.68 16.14
C LYS A 209 7.71 0.34 17.35
N ALA A 210 8.61 -0.65 17.23
CA ALA A 210 9.57 -1.02 18.26
C ALA A 210 10.79 -0.07 18.35
N GLY A 211 10.80 1.04 17.61
CA GLY A 211 11.92 1.98 17.61
C GLY A 211 13.15 1.51 16.84
N ARG A 212 12.98 0.60 15.87
CA ARG A 212 14.04 0.03 15.02
C ARG A 212 13.87 0.45 13.56
N PRO A 213 13.95 1.75 13.23
CA PRO A 213 13.63 2.27 11.89
C PRO A 213 14.61 1.80 10.80
N ASP A 214 15.88 1.57 11.15
CA ASP A 214 16.87 1.08 10.18
C ASP A 214 16.67 -0.39 9.84
N ASP A 215 16.28 -1.21 10.82
CA ASP A 215 15.91 -2.62 10.58
C ASP A 215 14.60 -2.71 9.77
N ALA A 216 13.64 -1.83 10.05
CA ALA A 216 12.42 -1.72 9.27
C ALA A 216 12.72 -1.39 7.79
N TRP A 217 13.61 -0.42 7.56
CA TRP A 217 14.06 -0.10 6.21
C TRP A 217 14.82 -1.26 5.55
N ALA A 218 15.72 -1.92 6.29
CA ALA A 218 16.46 -3.07 5.77
C ALA A 218 15.52 -4.22 5.35
N ALA A 219 14.44 -4.45 6.10
CA ALA A 219 13.41 -5.43 5.73
C ALA A 219 12.70 -5.04 4.43
N ILE A 220 12.22 -3.79 4.31
CA ILE A 220 11.57 -3.28 3.09
C ILE A 220 12.51 -3.40 1.89
N ARG A 221 13.73 -2.90 2.02
CA ARG A 221 14.76 -2.93 0.97
C ARG A 221 15.09 -4.36 0.54
N GLY A 222 15.10 -5.30 1.48
CA GLY A 222 15.35 -6.71 1.21
C GLY A 222 14.20 -7.44 0.52
N GLY A 223 12.96 -6.96 0.68
CA GLY A 223 11.77 -7.61 0.13
C GLY A 223 11.14 -6.92 -1.09
N ILE A 224 11.49 -5.66 -1.40
CA ILE A 224 10.80 -4.88 -2.43
C ILE A 224 10.86 -5.51 -3.84
N GLY A 225 11.93 -6.25 -4.15
CA GLY A 225 12.04 -6.97 -5.42
C GLY A 225 10.96 -8.03 -5.62
N ASP A 226 10.47 -8.62 -4.52
CA ASP A 226 9.43 -9.66 -4.50
C ASP A 226 8.00 -9.09 -4.46
N TRP A 227 7.85 -7.75 -4.41
CA TRP A 227 6.53 -7.13 -4.49
C TRP A 227 5.94 -7.31 -5.89
N TRP A 228 4.66 -7.68 -5.93
CA TRP A 228 3.92 -7.88 -7.16
C TRP A 228 2.65 -7.02 -7.19
N PRO A 229 2.40 -6.26 -8.28
CA PRO A 229 1.19 -5.45 -8.39
C PRO A 229 -0.04 -6.32 -8.63
N VAL A 230 -1.18 -5.96 -8.04
CA VAL A 230 -2.42 -6.74 -8.22
C VAL A 230 -3.14 -6.44 -9.55
N GLU A 231 -2.82 -5.33 -10.20
CA GLU A 231 -3.30 -4.94 -11.53
C GLU A 231 -2.34 -3.95 -12.23
N GLU A 232 -2.59 -3.63 -13.50
CA GLU A 232 -1.67 -2.91 -14.38
C GLU A 232 -1.50 -1.40 -14.12
N THR A 233 -2.26 -0.85 -13.17
CA THR A 233 -2.24 0.55 -12.75
C THR A 233 -1.39 0.78 -11.48
N GLN A 234 -1.09 -0.29 -10.74
CA GLN A 234 -0.29 -0.24 -9.53
C GLN A 234 1.20 -0.32 -9.90
N ILE A 235 1.99 0.62 -9.40
CA ILE A 235 3.42 0.71 -9.71
C ILE A 235 4.30 0.61 -8.47
N ALA A 236 3.79 0.95 -7.28
CA ALA A 236 4.54 0.81 -6.04
C ALA A 236 3.61 0.52 -4.84
N PRO A 237 4.11 -0.13 -3.79
CA PRO A 237 3.31 -0.45 -2.61
C PRO A 237 2.96 0.82 -1.82
N VAL A 238 1.75 1.36 -2.02
CA VAL A 238 1.27 2.58 -1.37
C VAL A 238 1.33 2.51 0.16
N VAL A 239 1.12 1.32 0.73
CA VAL A 239 1.17 1.06 2.18
C VAL A 239 2.47 1.54 2.84
N LEU A 240 3.60 1.56 2.12
CA LEU A 240 4.87 2.08 2.66
C LEU A 240 4.77 3.56 3.03
N LEU A 241 3.98 4.34 2.28
CA LEU A 241 3.79 5.77 2.51
C LEU A 241 2.64 6.05 3.49
N THR A 242 1.62 5.19 3.52
CA THR A 242 0.36 5.46 4.21
C THR A 242 0.25 4.79 5.58
N ASP A 243 1.02 3.74 5.88
CA ASP A 243 1.11 3.21 7.24
C ASP A 243 1.77 4.24 8.17
N ALA A 244 1.12 4.54 9.30
CA ALA A 244 1.57 5.59 10.23
C ALA A 244 2.96 5.32 10.84
N SER A 245 3.38 4.05 10.88
CA SER A 245 4.69 3.62 11.40
C SER A 245 5.76 3.66 10.32
N LEU A 246 5.40 3.39 9.06
CA LEU A 246 6.34 3.38 7.93
C LEU A 246 6.53 4.77 7.32
N GLY A 247 5.49 5.59 7.22
CA GLY A 247 5.55 6.92 6.63
C GLY A 247 6.72 7.79 7.15
N PRO A 248 7.00 7.83 8.46
CA PRO A 248 8.13 8.59 9.01
C PRO A 248 9.51 8.10 8.57
N ILE A 249 9.67 6.83 8.16
CA ILE A 249 10.95 6.27 7.73
C ILE A 249 11.14 6.35 6.21
N MET A 250 10.10 6.68 5.45
CA MET A 250 10.14 6.84 3.99
C MET A 250 10.65 8.23 3.60
N THR A 251 11.97 8.41 3.68
CA THR A 251 12.68 9.61 3.19
C THR A 251 12.62 9.69 1.66
N ALA A 252 12.88 10.88 1.09
CA ALA A 252 12.94 11.06 -0.37
C ALA A 252 13.92 10.09 -1.06
N GLU A 253 15.08 9.85 -0.46
CA GLU A 253 16.11 8.94 -0.99
C GLU A 253 15.61 7.49 -1.02
N ARG A 254 15.02 7.03 0.08
CA ARG A 254 14.39 5.70 0.19
C ARG A 254 13.23 5.54 -0.78
N CYS A 255 12.40 6.56 -0.96
CA CYS A 255 11.31 6.53 -1.94
C CYS A 255 11.84 6.45 -3.39
N ALA A 256 12.90 7.19 -3.71
CA ALA A 256 13.56 7.09 -5.01
C ALA A 256 14.14 5.67 -5.22
N GLU A 257 14.77 5.10 -4.20
CA GLU A 257 15.28 3.73 -4.26
C GLU A 257 14.17 2.69 -4.51
N ILE A 258 13.00 2.81 -3.86
CA ILE A 258 11.86 1.93 -4.14
C ILE A 258 11.42 2.03 -5.61
N LEU A 259 11.32 3.25 -6.13
CA LEU A 259 10.91 3.48 -7.51
C LEU A 259 11.91 2.91 -8.51
N ASP A 260 13.21 3.06 -8.24
CA ASP A 260 14.30 2.60 -9.12
C ASP A 260 14.58 1.09 -9.00
N THR A 261 14.09 0.42 -7.95
CA THR A 261 14.31 -1.01 -7.74
C THR A 261 13.42 -1.84 -8.66
N PRO A 262 14.00 -2.70 -9.53
CA PRO A 262 13.22 -3.64 -10.32
C PRO A 262 12.40 -4.59 -9.43
N ARG A 263 11.15 -4.83 -9.81
CA ARG A 263 10.15 -5.61 -9.03
C ARG A 263 9.14 -6.28 -9.95
N GLY A 264 8.30 -7.16 -9.41
CA GLY A 264 7.28 -7.85 -10.20
C GLY A 264 7.88 -8.77 -11.29
N SER A 265 8.99 -9.44 -10.97
CA SER A 265 9.69 -10.38 -11.87
C SER A 265 9.37 -11.84 -11.58
#